data_AF-A0A971XZN2-F1
#
_entry.id   AF-A0A971XZN2-F1
#
_cell.length_a   1.000
_cell.length_b   1.000
_cell.length_c   1.000
_cell.angle_alpha   90.00
_cell.angle_beta   90.00
_cell.angle_gamma   90.00
#
_symmetry.space_group_name_H-M   'P 1'
#
loop_
_entity.id
_entity.type
_entity.pdbx_description
1 polymer ?
#
loop_
_entity_poly.entity_id
_entity_poly.type
_entity_poly.pdbx_seq_one_letter_code
_entity_poly.pdbx_strand_id
1 'polypeptide(L)' 'MIILNSRFCLSKEEKDSMLAEIKAFFQEKRDEEIGDLGALLLLDFFAERLAPFFFNRGINAAKAMLSVKLDDLHELEILS' A
#
# COMPACT_ATOMS: atom_id res chain seq x y z
N MET A 1 11.34 -16.54 16.08
CA MET A 1 12.10 -15.57 15.28
C MET A 1 11.14 -14.97 14.26
N ILE A 2 10.55 -13.81 14.56
CA ILE A 2 9.62 -13.12 13.65
C ILE A 2 10.51 -12.30 12.71
N ILE A 3 10.53 -12.68 11.44
CA ILE A 3 11.30 -11.97 10.40
C ILE A 3 10.49 -10.72 10.03
N LEU A 4 10.85 -9.56 10.58
CA LEU A 4 10.40 -8.27 10.03
C LEU A 4 11.10 -8.06 8.68
N ASN A 5 10.45 -8.46 7.60
CA ASN A 5 10.84 -8.05 6.26
C ASN A 5 10.13 -6.73 5.95
N SER A 6 10.68 -5.61 6.44
CA SER A 6 10.18 -4.27 6.16
C SER A 6 10.42 -3.91 4.68
N ARG A 7 9.52 -4.36 3.79
CA ARG A 7 9.48 -3.90 2.39
C ARG A 7 8.96 -2.47 2.26
N PHE A 8 8.34 -1.94 3.31
CA PHE A 8 7.84 -0.57 3.40
C PHE A 8 8.41 0.04 4.70
N CYS A 9 9.30 1.02 4.57
CA CYS A 9 9.81 1.78 5.70
C CYS A 9 8.81 2.88 6.04
N LEU A 10 8.00 2.69 7.08
CA LEU A 10 7.10 3.70 7.60
C LEU A 10 7.81 4.55 8.65
N SER A 11 7.65 5.86 8.57
CA SER A 11 8.02 6.77 9.66
C SER A 11 7.17 6.50 10.90
N LYS A 12 7.61 7.02 12.05
CA LYS A 12 6.85 6.88 13.29
C LYS A 12 5.50 7.58 13.17
N GLU A 13 5.48 8.76 12.58
CA GLU A 13 4.27 9.57 12.38
C GLU A 13 3.26 8.87 11.47
N GLU A 14 3.72 8.27 10.36
CA GLU A 14 2.86 7.48 9.48
C GLU A 14 2.29 6.26 10.21
N LYS A 15 3.13 5.56 10.97
CA LYS A 15 2.71 4.40 11.74
C LYS A 15 1.66 4.76 12.78
N ASP A 16 1.88 5.83 13.55
CA ASP A 16 0.95 6.30 14.58
C ASP A 16 -0.40 6.72 13.95
N SER A 17 -0.36 7.39 12.81
CA SER A 17 -1.57 7.75 12.04
C SER A 17 -2.33 6.51 11.56
N MET A 18 -1.64 5.52 10.99
CA MET A 18 -2.25 4.28 10.52
C MET A 18 -2.84 3.44 11.68
N LEU A 19 -2.19 3.43 12.84
CA LEU A 19 -2.74 2.78 14.03
C LEU A 19 -4.02 3.46 14.51
N ALA A 20 -4.08 4.80 14.47
CA ALA A 20 -5.29 5.55 14.81
C ALA A 20 -6.46 5.21 13.86
N GLU A 21 -6.20 5.13 12.56
CA GLU A 21 -7.20 4.73 11.56
C GLU A 21 -7.73 3.30 11.79
N ILE A 22 -6.85 2.34 12.08
CA ILE A 22 -7.25 0.97 12.38
C ILE A 22 -8.15 0.93 13.62
N LYS A 23 -7.78 1.64 14.68
CA LYS A 23 -8.58 1.72 15.91
C LYS A 23 -9.94 2.36 15.67
N ALA A 24 -9.97 3.49 14.95
CA ALA A 24 -11.20 4.19 14.60
C ALA A 24 -12.13 3.29 13.79
N PHE A 25 -11.61 2.54 12.81
CA PHE A 25 -12.41 1.60 12.03
C PHE A 25 -13.08 0.52 12.90
N PHE A 26 -12.36 -0.06 13.87
CA PHE A 26 -12.93 -1.06 14.77
C PHE A 26 -14.01 -0.45 15.67
N GLN A 27 -13.77 0.74 16.20
CA GLN A 27 -14.77 1.42 17.00
C GLN A 27 -16.03 1.74 16.17
N GLU A 28 -15.87 2.33 14.99
CA GLU A 28 -16.99 2.78 14.17
C GLU A 28 -17.78 1.65 13.51
N LYS A 29 -17.10 0.57 13.08
CA LYS A 29 -17.73 -0.51 12.31
C LYS A 29 -18.11 -1.71 13.16
N ARG A 30 -17.50 -1.87 14.32
CA ARG A 30 -17.66 -3.06 15.16
C ARG A 30 -18.03 -2.75 16.61
N ASP A 31 -18.09 -1.47 16.99
CA ASP A 31 -18.28 -1.03 18.38
C ASP A 31 -17.28 -1.71 19.34
N GLU A 32 -16.05 -1.91 18.85
CA GLU A 32 -15.00 -2.68 19.50
C GLU A 32 -13.75 -1.80 19.68
N GLU A 33 -13.31 -1.60 20.92
CA GLU A 33 -12.03 -0.97 21.21
C GLU A 33 -10.89 -1.98 21.05
N ILE A 34 -9.97 -1.70 20.13
CA ILE A 34 -8.74 -2.48 19.97
C ILE A 34 -7.53 -1.76 20.58
N GLY A 35 -6.76 -2.49 21.39
CA GLY A 35 -5.53 -1.97 21.99
C GLY A 35 -4.40 -1.75 20.97
N ASP A 36 -3.36 -1.00 21.37
CA ASP A 36 -2.19 -0.68 20.53
C ASP A 36 -1.52 -1.90 19.92
N LEU A 37 -1.33 -2.96 20.71
CA LEU A 37 -0.71 -4.19 20.24
C LEU A 37 -1.55 -4.87 19.16
N GLY A 38 -2.88 -4.89 19.32
CA GLY A 38 -3.79 -5.48 18.34
C GLY A 38 -3.79 -4.70 17.03
N ALA A 39 -3.88 -3.37 17.11
CA ALA A 39 -3.78 -2.49 15.95
C ALA A 39 -2.44 -2.66 15.23
N LEU A 40 -1.34 -2.81 15.98
CA LEU A 40 -0.01 -3.02 15.42
C LEU A 40 0.11 -4.35 14.67
N LEU A 41 -0.39 -5.44 15.23
CA LEU A 41 -0.38 -6.75 14.57
C LEU A 41 -1.19 -6.73 13.26
N LEU A 42 -2.31 -6.00 13.23
CA LEU A 42 -3.09 -5.80 12.01
C LEU A 42 -2.35 -4.98 10.98
N LEU A 43 -1.71 -3.88 11.40
CA LEU A 43 -0.89 -3.05 10.52
C LEU A 43 0.24 -3.87 9.90
N ASP A 44 0.96 -4.65 10.70
CA ASP A 44 2.03 -5.52 10.23
C ASP A 44 1.50 -6.57 9.23
N PHE A 45 0.34 -7.18 9.52
CA PHE A 45 -0.32 -8.09 8.59
C PHE A 45 -0.64 -7.42 7.24
N PHE A 46 -1.24 -6.22 7.26
CA PHE A 46 -1.58 -5.48 6.04
C PHE A 46 -0.33 -5.10 5.26
N ALA A 47 0.71 -4.60 5.92
CA ALA A 47 1.96 -4.19 5.30
C ALA A 47 2.71 -5.39 4.67
N GLU A 48 2.74 -6.54 5.34
CA GLU A 48 3.46 -7.71 4.84
C GLU A 48 2.70 -8.49 3.78
N ARG A 49 1.38 -8.63 3.96
CA ARG A 49 0.55 -9.55 3.16
C ARG A 49 -0.23 -8.83 2.08
N LEU A 50 -0.80 -7.66 2.35
CA LEU A 50 -1.70 -7.00 1.39
C LEU A 50 -1.00 -5.92 0.57
N ALA A 51 -0.13 -5.11 1.18
CA ALA A 51 0.51 -3.98 0.52
C ALA A 51 1.25 -4.34 -0.79
N PRO A 52 1.94 -5.50 -0.93
CA PRO A 52 2.57 -5.88 -2.20
C PRO A 52 1.58 -6.01 -3.37
N PHE A 53 0.35 -6.44 -3.12
CA PHE A 53 -0.67 -6.57 -4.17
C PHE A 53 -1.08 -5.20 -4.71
N PHE A 54 -1.36 -4.25 -3.81
CA PHE A 54 -1.73 -2.88 -4.19
C PHE A 54 -0.57 -2.15 -4.85
N PHE A 55 0.65 -2.27 -4.31
CA PHE A 55 1.85 -1.66 -4.87
C PHE A 55 2.11 -2.16 -6.29
N ASN A 56 2.13 -3.49 -6.50
CA ASN A 56 2.36 -4.07 -7.82
C ASN A 56 1.27 -3.67 -8.81
N ARG A 57 0.01 -3.59 -8.37
CA ARG A 57 -1.09 -3.10 -9.20
C ARG A 57 -0.88 -1.65 -9.62
N GLY A 58 -0.44 -0.79 -8.69
CA GLY A 58 -0.07 0.60 -8.97
C GLY A 58 1.05 0.71 -10.00
N ILE A 59 2.13 -0.08 -9.85
CA ILE A 59 3.23 -0.14 -10.81
C ILE A 59 2.74 -0.57 -12.19
N ASN A 60 1.90 -1.60 -12.27
CA ASN A 60 1.37 -2.06 -13.56
C ASN A 60 0.46 -1.02 -14.22
N ALA A 61 -0.34 -0.29 -13.44
CA ALA A 61 -1.15 0.81 -13.97
C ALA A 61 -0.27 1.94 -14.52
N ALA A 62 0.81 2.31 -13.81
CA ALA A 62 1.77 3.30 -14.29
C ALA A 62 2.47 2.84 -15.58
N LYS A 63 2.87 1.57 -15.65
CA LYS A 63 3.45 0.97 -16.86
C LYS A 63 2.49 1.02 -18.04
N ALA A 64 1.22 0.68 -17.83
CA ALA A 64 0.20 0.73 -18.89
C ALA A 64 0.02 2.16 -19.42
N MET A 65 -0.05 3.14 -18.52
CA MET A 65 -0.15 4.56 -18.90
C MET A 65 1.07 5.04 -19.70
N LEU A 66 2.27 4.59 -19.32
CA LEU A 66 3.49 4.92 -20.06
C LEU A 66 3.55 4.23 -21.42
N SER A 67 3.08 2.99 -21.53
CA SER A 67 3.02 2.26 -22.80
C SER A 67 2.18 3.02 -23.82
N VAL A 68 0.99 3.49 -23.42
CA VAL A 68 0.13 4.30 -24.31
C VAL A 68 0.88 5.53 -24.83
N LYS A 69 1.60 6.25 -23.96
CA LYS A 69 2.38 7.42 -24.39
C LYS A 69 3.54 7.07 -25.30
N LEU A 70 4.15 5.90 -25.13
CA LEU A 70 5.21 5.42 -26.03
C LEU A 70 4.63 5.04 -27.39
N ASP A 71 3.46 4.41 -27.42
CA ASP A 71 2.75 4.09 -28.65
C ASP A 71 2.38 5.38 -29.41
N ASP A 72 1.87 6.41 -28.72
CA ASP A 72 1.60 7.73 -29.29
C ASP A 72 2.85 8.35 -29.94
N LEU A 73 4.04 8.14 -29.37
CA LEU A 73 5.30 8.64 -29.93
C LEU A 73 5.73 7.83 -31.16
N HIS A 74 5.54 6.51 -31.15
CA HIS A 74 5.84 5.65 -32.29
C HIS A 74 4.98 6.02 -33.51
N GLU A 75 3.71 6.41 -33.32
CA GLU A 75 2.84 6.88 -34.41
C GLU A 75 3.36 8.15 -35.11
N LEU A 76 4.20 8.95 -34.43
CA LEU A 76 4.81 10.16 -34.98
C LEU A 76 6.14 9.90 -35.68
N GLU A 77 6.69 8.68 -35.58
CA GLU A 77 7.91 8.31 -36.29
C GLU A 77 7.63 8.16 -37.79
N ILE A 78 8.31 8.97 -38.59
CA ILE A 78 8.09 9.07 -40.05
C ILE A 78 8.63 7.83 -40.80
N LEU A 79 9.37 6.94 -40.12
CA LEU A 79 10.02 5.76 -40.67
C LEU A 79 9.87 4.54 -39.75
N SER A 80 8.66 3.98 -39.65
CA SER A 80 8.42 2.62 -39.14
C SER A 80 7.65 1.79 -40.15
#